data_AF-A0A914PKL3-F1
#
_entry.id   AF-A0A914PKL3-F1
#
_cell.length_a   1.000
_cell.length_b   1.000
_cell.length_c   1.000
_cell.angle_alpha   90.00
_cell.angle_beta   90.00
_cell.angle_gamma   90.00
#
_symmetry.space_group_name_H-M   'P 1'
#
loop_
_entity.id
_entity.type
_entity.pdbx_description
1 polymer ?
#
loop_
_entity_poly.entity_id
_entity_poly.type
_entity_poly.pdbx_seq_one_letter_code
_entity_poly.pdbx_strand_id
1 'polypeptide(L)'
;MIEYVMTSFIRFAPIFIMVLLPFVILFYVLLGEGSGIFAFFDTFIHTLVMMIGEFDYKDSVSSKDSFITSAMFCLFLFAVTIFLMNLLTGLAVSDTTKILEEAVLRRRILQIETIHHVEMILPKWIKKRYWDGYCKDPLEATVIEKETHRFTSSKFRKLFKWWGMSKDAAKRIVKLRIQF
;
A
#
# COMPACT_ATOMS: atom_id res chain seq x y z
N MET A 1 -3.73 -4.78 11.75
CA MET A 1 -4.11 -5.26 10.40
C MET A 1 -5.38 -4.58 9.90
N ILE A 2 -6.51 -4.65 10.62
CA ILE A 2 -7.78 -4.00 10.20
C ILE A 2 -7.66 -2.47 10.10
N GLU A 3 -6.94 -1.81 11.01
CA GLU A 3 -6.72 -0.35 10.97
C GLU A 3 -5.99 0.10 9.69
N TYR A 4 -5.04 -0.69 9.20
CA TYR A 4 -4.31 -0.41 7.96
C TYR A 4 -5.24 -0.49 6.75
N VAL A 5 -6.07 -1.54 6.71
CA VAL A 5 -7.06 -1.75 5.64
C VAL A 5 -8.12 -0.65 5.64
N MET A 6 -8.61 -0.23 6.82
CA MET A 6 -9.58 0.87 6.93
C MET A 6 -8.99 2.21 6.49
N THR A 7 -7.73 2.48 6.85
CA THR A 7 -7.04 3.71 6.44
C THR A 7 -6.82 3.74 4.92
N SER A 8 -6.42 2.61 4.34
CA SER A 8 -6.37 2.44 2.88
C SER A 8 -7.74 2.74 2.28
N PHE A 9 -8.80 2.08 2.75
CA PHE A 9 -10.15 2.24 2.22
C PHE A 9 -10.63 3.71 2.23
N ILE A 10 -10.46 4.41 3.35
CA ILE A 10 -10.83 5.83 3.49
C ILE A 10 -10.09 6.71 2.47
N ARG A 11 -8.84 6.38 2.13
CA ARG A 11 -8.06 7.12 1.14
C ARG A 11 -8.61 7.00 -0.29
N PHE A 12 -9.28 5.90 -0.63
CA PHE A 12 -9.88 5.67 -1.94
C PHE A 12 -11.36 6.05 -2.02
N ALA A 13 -12.03 6.21 -0.88
CA ALA A 13 -13.43 6.64 -0.80
C ALA A 13 -13.77 7.92 -1.60
N PRO A 14 -12.92 8.97 -1.69
CA PRO A 14 -13.23 10.16 -2.47
C PRO A 14 -13.37 9.87 -3.98
N ILE A 15 -12.55 8.97 -4.52
CA ILE A 15 -12.60 8.56 -5.92
C ILE A 15 -13.92 7.84 -6.20
N PHE A 16 -14.33 6.98 -5.26
CA PHE A 16 -15.59 6.25 -5.33
C PHE A 16 -16.81 7.19 -5.31
N ILE A 17 -16.82 8.18 -4.41
CA ILE A 17 -17.89 9.18 -4.33
C ILE A 17 -17.96 10.04 -5.62
N MET A 18 -16.81 10.40 -6.19
CA MET A 18 -16.75 11.16 -7.45
C MET A 18 -17.38 10.40 -8.63
N VAL A 19 -17.22 9.08 -8.67
CA VAL A 19 -17.85 8.21 -9.68
C VAL A 19 -19.35 8.03 -9.44
N LEU A 20 -19.79 8.04 -8.18
CA LEU A 20 -21.20 7.90 -7.83
C LEU A 20 -22.03 9.17 -8.09
N LEU A 21 -21.44 10.37 -7.92
CA LEU A 21 -22.15 11.65 -8.04
C LEU A 21 -22.97 11.81 -9.34
N PRO A 22 -22.45 11.51 -10.55
CA PRO A 22 -23.23 11.58 -11.79
C PRO A 22 -24.48 10.70 -11.78
N PHE A 23 -24.41 9.51 -11.18
CA PHE A 23 -25.54 8.58 -11.10
C PHE A 23 -26.57 9.02 -10.08
N VAL A 24 -26.15 9.63 -8.97
CA VAL A 24 -27.06 10.22 -7.99
C VAL A 24 -27.86 11.36 -8.63
N ILE A 25 -27.21 12.21 -9.42
CA ILE A 25 -27.89 13.30 -10.15
C ILE A 25 -28.83 12.72 -11.21
N LEU A 26 -28.39 11.71 -11.95
CA LEU A 26 -29.19 11.02 -12.96
C LEU A 26 -30.48 10.46 -12.35
N PHE A 27 -30.38 9.71 -11.24
CA PHE A 27 -31.54 9.15 -10.56
C PHE A 27 -32.38 10.20 -9.84
N TYR A 28 -31.81 11.30 -9.37
CA TYR A 28 -32.59 12.40 -8.80
C TYR A 28 -33.52 13.03 -9.84
N VAL A 29 -33.05 13.17 -11.07
CA VAL A 29 -33.89 13.67 -12.19
C VAL A 29 -34.91 12.63 -12.64
N LEU A 30 -34.52 11.35 -12.64
CA LEU A 30 -35.25 10.29 -13.31
C LEU A 30 -36.28 9.59 -12.39
N LEU A 31 -35.93 9.37 -11.13
CA LEU A 31 -36.74 8.71 -10.10
C LEU A 31 -37.22 9.67 -9.00
N GLY A 32 -36.73 10.91 -8.97
CA GLY A 32 -37.13 11.89 -7.95
C GLY A 32 -38.64 12.20 -8.01
N GLU A 33 -39.35 11.84 -6.94
CA GLU A 33 -40.77 12.18 -6.76
C GLU A 33 -40.98 13.45 -5.91
N GLY A 34 -39.91 14.14 -5.50
CA GLY A 34 -40.00 15.35 -4.70
C GLY A 34 -38.91 16.38 -5.00
N SER A 35 -39.20 17.64 -4.70
CA SER A 35 -38.24 18.75 -4.83
C SER A 35 -37.69 19.15 -3.45
N GLY A 36 -36.38 18.99 -3.22
CA GLY A 36 -35.72 19.48 -2.00
C GLY A 36 -34.43 18.76 -1.63
N ILE A 37 -33.74 19.27 -0.61
CA ILE A 37 -32.47 18.69 -0.11
C ILE A 37 -32.69 17.29 0.45
N PHE A 38 -33.81 17.05 1.15
CA PHE A 38 -34.14 15.72 1.68
C PHE A 38 -34.36 14.69 0.57
N ALA A 39 -34.98 15.07 -0.55
CA ALA A 39 -35.15 14.20 -1.71
C ALA A 39 -33.81 13.85 -2.38
N PHE A 40 -32.86 14.79 -2.39
CA PHE A 40 -31.50 14.52 -2.86
C PHE A 40 -30.78 13.49 -1.96
N PHE A 41 -30.84 13.65 -0.64
CA PHE A 41 -30.27 12.67 0.30
C PHE A 41 -30.94 11.30 0.19
N ASP A 42 -32.26 11.26 0.04
CA ASP A 42 -33.00 10.03 -0.15
C ASP A 42 -32.59 9.30 -1.45
N THR A 43 -32.44 10.05 -2.55
CA THR A 43 -31.95 9.51 -3.82
C THR A 43 -30.50 9.01 -3.71
N PHE A 44 -29.68 9.68 -2.93
CA PHE A 44 -28.32 9.23 -2.64
C PHE A 44 -28.32 7.87 -1.92
N ILE A 45 -29.14 7.70 -0.89
CA ILE A 45 -29.30 6.42 -0.20
C ILE A 45 -29.86 5.36 -1.13
N HIS A 46 -30.88 5.68 -1.93
CA HIS A 46 -31.41 4.77 -2.95
C HIS A 46 -30.34 4.33 -3.95
N THR A 47 -29.44 5.23 -4.36
CA THR A 47 -28.34 4.88 -5.26
C THR A 47 -27.33 3.92 -4.61
N LEU A 48 -27.07 4.05 -3.30
CA LEU A 48 -26.25 3.10 -2.55
C LEU A 48 -26.93 1.74 -2.40
N VAL A 49 -28.23 1.72 -2.13
CA VAL A 49 -29.05 0.50 -2.05
C VAL A 49 -29.07 -0.22 -3.41
N MET A 50 -29.27 0.53 -4.51
CA MET A 50 -29.15 0.03 -5.88
C MET A 50 -27.75 -0.51 -6.21
N MET A 51 -26.69 0.10 -5.69
CA MET A 51 -25.31 -0.35 -5.87
C MET A 51 -25.00 -1.67 -5.14
N ILE A 52 -25.59 -1.89 -3.97
CA ILE A 52 -25.50 -3.17 -3.25
C ILE A 52 -26.24 -4.28 -4.03
N GLY A 53 -27.18 -3.90 -4.90
CA GLY A 53 -28.00 -4.81 -5.69
C GLY A 53 -29.37 -5.06 -5.06
N GLU A 54 -29.71 -4.35 -3.99
CA GLU A 54 -31.07 -4.34 -3.45
C GLU A 54 -31.86 -3.26 -4.21
N PHE A 55 -32.70 -3.68 -5.16
CA PHE A 55 -33.59 -2.77 -5.87
C PHE A 55 -34.83 -3.50 -6.38
N ASP A 56 -36.01 -2.98 -6.05
CA ASP A 56 -37.26 -3.45 -6.67
C ASP A 56 -37.56 -2.63 -7.92
N TYR A 57 -37.09 -3.16 -9.05
CA TYR A 57 -37.27 -2.55 -10.37
C TYR A 57 -38.75 -2.31 -10.74
N LYS A 58 -39.67 -3.13 -10.22
CA LYS A 58 -41.08 -3.06 -10.62
C LYS A 58 -41.80 -1.87 -10.02
N ASP A 59 -41.45 -1.48 -8.80
CA ASP A 59 -42.16 -0.44 -8.07
C ASP A 59 -41.67 0.97 -8.45
N SER A 60 -40.38 1.11 -8.82
CA SER A 60 -39.78 2.43 -9.07
C SER A 60 -39.84 2.91 -10.53
N VAL A 61 -40.01 2.00 -11.51
CA VAL A 61 -39.92 2.33 -12.96
C VAL A 61 -41.30 2.44 -13.63
N SER A 62 -42.38 2.08 -12.92
CA SER A 62 -43.71 1.89 -13.50
C SER A 62 -44.39 3.20 -14.02
N SER A 63 -43.88 4.38 -13.64
CA SER A 63 -44.61 5.66 -13.81
C SER A 63 -44.03 6.63 -14.86
N LYS A 64 -42.81 6.44 -15.38
CA LYS A 64 -42.16 7.38 -16.34
C LYS A 64 -41.34 6.65 -17.41
N ASP A 65 -41.49 7.07 -18.68
CA ASP A 65 -40.72 6.69 -19.89
C ASP A 65 -39.81 5.46 -19.72
N SER A 66 -40.45 4.29 -19.71
CA SER A 66 -39.86 3.02 -19.28
C SER A 66 -38.56 2.67 -20.01
N PHE A 67 -38.44 2.99 -21.30
CA PHE A 67 -37.27 2.58 -22.09
C PHE A 67 -35.97 3.33 -21.73
N ILE A 68 -36.04 4.65 -21.55
CA ILE A 68 -34.85 5.47 -21.23
C ILE A 68 -34.38 5.15 -19.81
N THR A 69 -35.32 5.03 -18.87
CA THR A 69 -35.06 4.59 -17.49
C THR A 69 -34.40 3.23 -17.44
N SER A 70 -34.92 2.25 -18.19
CA SER A 70 -34.34 0.90 -18.30
C SER A 70 -32.91 0.94 -18.83
N ALA A 71 -32.68 1.68 -19.93
CA ALA A 71 -31.37 1.76 -20.57
C ALA A 71 -30.33 2.43 -19.66
N MET A 72 -30.70 3.52 -18.99
CA MET A 72 -29.82 4.21 -18.04
C MET A 72 -29.53 3.37 -16.80
N PHE A 73 -30.51 2.61 -16.32
CA PHE A 73 -30.31 1.66 -15.22
C PHE A 73 -29.37 0.52 -15.60
N CYS A 74 -29.53 -0.08 -16.79
CA CYS A 74 -28.58 -1.09 -17.29
C CYS A 74 -27.15 -0.53 -17.42
N LEU A 75 -27.01 0.70 -17.91
CA LEU A 75 -25.72 1.37 -18.00
C LEU A 75 -25.10 1.61 -16.62
N PHE A 76 -25.91 2.01 -15.63
CA PHE A 76 -25.50 2.14 -14.23
C PHE A 76 -25.00 0.81 -13.67
N LEU A 77 -25.75 -0.29 -13.84
CA LEU A 77 -25.33 -1.62 -13.36
C LEU A 77 -23.99 -2.06 -13.97
N PHE A 78 -23.82 -1.85 -15.27
CA PHE A 78 -22.58 -2.19 -15.95
C PHE A 78 -21.41 -1.34 -15.44
N ALA A 79 -21.62 -0.03 -15.30
CA ALA A 79 -20.63 0.89 -14.76
C ALA A 79 -20.24 0.51 -13.33
N VAL A 80 -21.21 0.31 -12.43
CA VAL A 80 -20.98 -0.09 -11.04
C VAL A 80 -20.25 -1.42 -10.95
N THR A 81 -20.60 -2.41 -11.78
CA THR A 81 -19.91 -3.71 -11.81
C THR A 81 -18.45 -3.55 -12.21
N ILE A 82 -18.17 -2.78 -13.27
CA ILE A 82 -16.80 -2.48 -13.71
C ILE A 82 -16.04 -1.72 -12.63
N PHE A 83 -16.65 -0.70 -12.02
CA PHE A 83 -16.00 0.10 -10.99
C PHE A 83 -15.74 -0.68 -9.71
N LEU A 84 -16.71 -1.46 -9.21
CA LEU A 84 -16.53 -2.31 -8.04
C LEU A 84 -15.42 -3.32 -8.28
N MET A 85 -15.47 -4.05 -9.41
CA MET A 85 -14.45 -5.05 -9.72
C MET A 85 -13.08 -4.41 -9.92
N ASN A 86 -12.98 -3.26 -10.57
CA ASN A 86 -11.67 -2.66 -10.87
C ASN A 86 -11.07 -1.90 -9.68
N LEU A 87 -11.88 -1.17 -8.91
CA LEU A 87 -11.39 -0.37 -7.79
C LEU A 87 -11.10 -1.24 -6.56
N LEU A 88 -12.01 -2.16 -6.20
CA LEU A 88 -11.80 -3.03 -5.04
C LEU A 88 -10.69 -4.04 -5.29
N THR A 89 -10.64 -4.65 -6.48
CA THR A 89 -9.54 -5.57 -6.84
C THR A 89 -8.23 -4.80 -6.98
N GLY A 90 -8.23 -3.60 -7.56
CA GLY A 90 -7.04 -2.74 -7.65
C GLY A 90 -6.48 -2.36 -6.29
N LEU A 91 -7.36 -2.03 -5.33
CA LEU A 91 -6.98 -1.73 -3.94
C LEU A 91 -6.45 -2.98 -3.23
N ALA A 92 -7.18 -4.08 -3.29
CA ALA A 92 -6.80 -5.33 -2.65
C ALA A 92 -5.46 -5.88 -3.20
N VAL A 93 -5.23 -5.79 -4.51
CA VAL A 93 -3.97 -6.19 -5.15
C VAL A 93 -2.82 -5.25 -4.77
N SER A 94 -3.06 -3.94 -4.73
CA SER A 94 -2.04 -2.96 -4.29
C SER A 94 -1.62 -3.20 -2.83
N ASP A 95 -2.56 -3.55 -1.95
CA ASP A 95 -2.24 -3.75 -0.54
C ASP A 95 -1.63 -5.13 -0.28
N THR A 96 -2.08 -6.17 -1.00
CA THR A 96 -1.47 -7.51 -0.90
C THR A 96 -0.06 -7.57 -1.49
N THR A 97 0.23 -6.84 -2.56
CA THR A 97 1.58 -6.80 -3.16
C THR A 97 2.62 -6.20 -2.21
N LYS A 98 2.30 -5.10 -1.52
CA LYS A 98 3.20 -4.50 -0.51
C LYS A 98 3.51 -5.46 0.64
N ILE A 99 2.47 -6.12 1.17
CA ILE A 99 2.62 -7.11 2.23
C ILE A 99 3.48 -8.29 1.75
N LEU A 100 3.29 -8.72 0.50
CA LEU A 100 4.07 -9.81 -0.09
C LEU A 100 5.54 -9.43 -0.26
N GLU A 101 5.85 -8.22 -0.74
CA GLU A 101 7.23 -7.74 -0.89
C GLU A 101 7.97 -7.71 0.44
N GLU A 102 7.33 -7.18 1.49
CA GLU A 102 7.89 -7.15 2.83
C GLU A 102 8.10 -8.57 3.39
N ALA A 103 7.12 -9.46 3.19
CA ALA A 103 7.21 -10.86 3.61
C ALA A 103 8.33 -11.62 2.88
N VAL A 104 8.53 -11.37 1.59
CA VAL A 104 9.61 -11.99 0.79
C VAL A 104 10.98 -11.53 1.29
N LEU A 105 11.14 -10.23 1.55
CA LEU A 105 12.39 -9.69 2.10
C LEU A 105 12.65 -10.26 3.50
N ARG A 106 11.64 -10.28 4.37
CA ARG A 106 11.74 -10.87 5.71
C ARG A 106 12.11 -12.34 5.66
N ARG A 107 11.52 -13.11 4.73
CA ARG A 107 11.83 -14.52 4.51
C ARG A 107 13.30 -14.72 4.12
N ARG A 108 13.86 -13.88 3.27
CA ARG A 108 15.28 -13.97 2.89
C ARG A 108 16.21 -13.68 4.07
N ILE A 109 15.89 -12.67 4.88
CA ILE A 109 16.67 -12.36 6.09
C ILE A 109 16.67 -13.56 7.03
N LEU A 110 15.50 -14.14 7.30
CA LEU A 110 15.38 -15.32 8.16
C LEU A 110 16.18 -16.51 7.63
N GLN A 111 16.23 -16.71 6.30
CA GLN A 111 17.06 -17.76 5.70
C GLN A 111 18.55 -17.53 5.97
N ILE A 112 19.04 -16.30 5.80
CA ILE A 112 20.44 -15.95 6.05
C ILE A 112 20.78 -16.12 7.53
N GLU A 113 19.91 -15.64 8.42
CA GLU A 113 20.07 -15.78 9.88
C GLU A 113 20.10 -17.25 10.30
N THR A 114 19.22 -18.08 9.72
CA THR A 114 19.20 -19.52 9.96
C THR A 114 20.50 -20.18 9.50
N ILE A 115 21.00 -19.84 8.31
CA ILE A 115 22.29 -20.34 7.80
C ILE A 115 23.44 -19.92 8.72
N HIS A 116 23.45 -18.66 9.16
CA HIS A 116 24.48 -18.14 10.06
C HIS A 116 24.49 -18.88 11.41
N HIS A 117 23.31 -19.14 11.99
CA HIS A 117 23.20 -19.95 13.20
C HIS A 117 23.75 -21.37 13.01
N VAL A 118 23.44 -22.01 11.88
CA VAL A 118 23.98 -23.34 11.54
C VAL A 118 25.51 -23.28 11.38
N GLU A 119 26.04 -22.26 10.71
CA GLU A 119 27.49 -22.07 10.55
C GLU A 119 28.20 -21.90 11.89
N MET A 120 27.60 -21.21 12.87
CA MET A 120 28.18 -21.05 14.21
C MET A 120 28.27 -22.37 14.98
N ILE A 121 27.30 -23.26 14.79
CA ILE A 121 27.24 -24.55 15.48
C ILE A 121 28.14 -25.60 14.81
N LEU A 122 28.54 -25.38 13.54
CA LEU A 122 29.30 -26.37 12.77
C LEU A 122 30.72 -26.63 13.34
N PRO A 123 31.14 -27.90 13.45
CA PRO A 123 32.50 -28.25 13.84
C PRO A 123 33.57 -27.76 12.85
N LYS A 124 34.75 -27.37 13.38
CA LYS A 124 35.88 -26.82 12.60
C LYS A 124 36.34 -27.73 11.44
N TRP A 125 36.25 -29.05 11.61
CA TRP A 125 36.64 -30.03 10.59
C TRP A 125 35.70 -30.03 9.38
N ILE A 126 34.41 -29.74 9.55
CA ILE A 126 33.44 -29.59 8.44
C ILE A 126 33.64 -28.25 7.74
N LYS A 127 33.81 -27.16 8.52
CA LYS A 127 34.12 -25.82 7.98
C LYS A 127 35.35 -25.85 7.08
N LYS A 128 36.45 -26.45 7.54
CA LYS A 128 37.69 -26.54 6.73
C LYS A 128 37.53 -27.39 5.46
N ARG A 129 36.66 -28.40 5.47
CA ARG A 129 36.43 -29.29 4.32
C ARG A 129 35.61 -28.62 3.21
N TYR A 130 34.67 -27.73 3.54
CA TYR A 130 33.71 -27.16 2.59
C TYR A 130 33.81 -25.63 2.39
N TRP A 131 34.37 -24.87 3.34
CA TRP A 131 34.36 -23.40 3.36
C TRP A 131 35.72 -22.72 3.04
N ASP A 132 36.81 -23.47 2.84
CA ASP A 132 38.16 -22.92 2.59
C ASP A 132 38.28 -22.03 1.32
N GLY A 133 37.24 -21.98 0.47
CA GLY A 133 37.18 -21.12 -0.72
C GLY A 133 36.24 -19.91 -0.67
N TYR A 134 35.39 -19.76 0.37
CA TYR A 134 34.32 -18.75 0.40
C TYR A 134 34.43 -17.69 1.52
N CYS A 135 35.32 -17.86 2.51
CA CYS A 135 35.51 -16.88 3.59
C CYS A 135 36.54 -15.79 3.25
N LYS A 136 36.07 -14.77 2.54
CA LYS A 136 36.27 -13.38 2.95
C LYS A 136 34.88 -12.76 2.92
N ASP A 137 34.24 -12.62 4.07
CA ASP A 137 32.85 -12.15 4.16
C ASP A 137 32.64 -10.88 3.33
N PRO A 138 31.92 -10.95 2.20
CA PRO A 138 31.64 -9.76 1.40
C PRO A 138 30.53 -8.94 2.04
N LEU A 139 29.69 -9.53 2.92
CA LEU A 139 28.51 -8.86 3.46
C LEU A 139 28.85 -7.92 4.62
N GLU A 140 29.69 -8.33 5.57
CA GLU A 140 30.21 -7.39 6.58
C GLU A 140 31.06 -6.30 5.92
N ALA A 141 31.94 -6.67 4.98
CA ALA A 141 32.76 -5.70 4.25
C ALA A 141 31.92 -4.72 3.41
N THR A 142 30.90 -5.18 2.69
CA THR A 142 30.05 -4.30 1.86
C THR A 142 29.06 -3.48 2.68
N VAL A 143 28.54 -3.96 3.81
CA VAL A 143 27.69 -3.16 4.71
C VAL A 143 28.53 -2.08 5.40
N ILE A 144 29.71 -2.43 5.92
CA ILE A 144 30.67 -1.49 6.52
C ILE A 144 31.15 -0.48 5.46
N GLU A 145 31.42 -0.91 4.22
CA GLU A 145 31.85 -0.05 3.11
C GLU A 145 30.71 0.87 2.62
N LYS A 146 29.47 0.38 2.49
CA LYS A 146 28.32 1.23 2.14
C LYS A 146 28.00 2.25 3.20
N GLU A 147 28.09 1.90 4.49
CA GLU A 147 27.87 2.85 5.58
C GLU A 147 29.02 3.84 5.70
N THR A 148 30.29 3.40 5.63
CA THR A 148 31.42 4.33 5.62
C THR A 148 31.35 5.27 4.43
N HIS A 149 31.07 4.82 3.21
CA HIS A 149 30.92 5.71 2.04
C HIS A 149 29.74 6.69 2.17
N ARG A 150 28.63 6.28 2.78
CA ARG A 150 27.49 7.18 3.07
C ARG A 150 27.88 8.26 4.09
N PHE A 151 28.73 7.92 5.06
CA PHE A 151 29.28 8.85 6.05
C PHE A 151 30.46 9.70 5.55
N THR A 152 31.22 9.27 4.54
CA THR A 152 32.33 10.05 3.93
C THR A 152 31.87 11.06 2.87
N SER A 153 30.55 11.15 2.66
CA SER A 153 29.90 12.14 1.79
C SER A 153 30.48 13.55 2.03
N SER A 154 30.74 14.25 0.93
CA SER A 154 31.25 15.64 0.94
C SER A 154 30.38 16.60 1.78
N LYS A 155 29.09 16.27 1.98
CA LYS A 155 28.16 16.94 2.89
C LYS A 155 28.58 16.82 4.37
N PHE A 156 29.03 15.66 4.81
CA PHE A 156 29.45 15.41 6.20
C PHE A 156 30.78 16.08 6.51
N ARG A 157 31.68 16.12 5.52
CA ARG A 157 32.96 16.84 5.60
C ARG A 157 32.76 18.36 5.75
N LYS A 158 31.72 18.92 5.10
CA LYS A 158 31.31 20.32 5.28
C LYS A 158 30.66 20.55 6.64
N LEU A 159 29.78 19.66 7.10
CA LEU A 159 29.14 19.73 8.43
C LEU A 159 30.16 19.77 9.57
N PHE A 160 31.17 18.88 9.57
CA PHE A 160 32.20 18.88 10.61
C PHE A 160 33.15 20.06 10.55
N LYS A 161 33.43 20.59 9.36
CA LYS A 161 34.26 21.80 9.18
C LYS A 161 33.54 23.06 9.67
N TRP A 162 32.20 23.10 9.55
CA TRP A 162 31.36 24.16 10.11
C TRP A 162 31.28 24.11 11.65
N TRP A 163 31.44 22.92 12.24
CA TRP A 163 31.33 22.69 13.68
C TRP A 163 32.67 22.74 14.44
N GLY A 164 33.77 23.14 13.80
CA GLY A 164 35.07 23.36 14.45
C GLY A 164 35.73 22.12 15.07
N MET A 165 35.29 20.91 14.73
CA MET A 165 35.72 19.68 15.39
C MET A 165 37.00 19.10 14.76
N SER A 166 38.00 18.79 15.59
CA SER A 166 39.26 18.17 15.15
C SER A 166 39.05 16.77 14.56
N LYS A 167 39.86 16.43 13.55
CA LYS A 167 39.81 15.14 12.82
C LYS A 167 39.91 13.93 13.76
N ASP A 168 40.63 14.06 14.86
CA ASP A 168 40.85 12.99 15.83
C ASP A 168 39.64 12.73 16.74
N ALA A 169 38.82 13.76 16.99
CA ALA A 169 37.59 13.62 17.76
C ALA A 169 36.50 12.91 16.94
N ALA A 170 36.40 13.22 15.64
CA ALA A 170 35.47 12.56 14.73
C ALA A 170 35.76 11.05 14.59
N LYS A 171 37.05 10.68 14.52
CA LYS A 171 37.45 9.26 14.49
C LYS A 171 37.08 8.50 15.77
N ARG A 172 37.14 9.13 16.94
CA ARG A 172 36.76 8.48 18.22
C ARG A 172 35.27 8.23 18.34
N ILE A 173 34.43 9.19 17.94
CA ILE A 173 32.97 9.06 17.99
C ILE A 173 32.47 7.95 17.05
N VAL A 174 33.05 7.84 15.86
CA VAL A 174 32.73 6.78 14.91
C VAL A 174 33.18 5.41 15.43
N LYS A 175 34.37 5.34 16.06
CA LYS A 175 34.89 4.08 16.63
C LYS A 175 34.05 3.58 17.82
N LEU A 176 33.47 4.48 18.61
CA LEU A 176 32.58 4.13 19.74
C LEU A 176 31.19 3.66 19.30
N ARG A 177 30.69 4.09 18.14
CA ARG A 177 29.35 3.71 17.64
C ARG A 177 29.31 2.36 16.91
N ILE A 178 30.47 1.80 16.57
CA ILE A 178 30.59 0.50 15.88
C ILE A 178 30.77 -0.65 16.90
N GLN A 179 31.02 -0.32 18.18
CA GLN A 179 31.18 -1.32 19.26
C GLN A 179 29.89 -1.55 20.09
N PHE A 180 28.77 -0.91 19.74
CA PHE A 180 27.43 -1.10 20.32
C PHE A 180 26.43 -1.37 19.20
#